data_AF-A0A495ECJ9-F1
#
_entry.id   AF-A0A495ECJ9-F1
#
_cell.length_a   1.000
_cell.length_b   1.000
_cell.length_c   1.000
_cell.angle_alpha   90.00
_cell.angle_beta   90.00
_cell.angle_gamma   90.00
#
_symmetry.space_group_name_H-M   'P 1'
#
loop_
_entity.id
_entity.type
_entity.pdbx_description
1 polymer ?
#
loop_
_entity_poly.entity_id
_entity_poly.type
_entity_poly.pdbx_seq_one_letter_code
_entity_poly.pdbx_strand_id
1 'polypeptide(L)'
;MKYIITIITIVAFGSIAYGFTLEESETQLSHKYIGAGTAALFLVAMPLFLYKESKGKKMNDYMLTEENVRKMQGKPPKKTENQ
;
A
#
# COMPACT_ATOMS: atom_id res chain seq x y z
N MET A 1 -13.06 -7.51 3.03
CA MET A 1 -11.77 -7.07 2.44
C MET A 1 -10.54 -7.58 3.16
N LYS A 2 -10.43 -7.53 4.49
CA LYS A 2 -9.22 -7.99 5.22
C LYS A 2 -8.74 -9.37 4.77
N TYR A 3 -9.61 -10.39 4.79
CA TYR A 3 -9.26 -11.75 4.39
C TYR A 3 -8.89 -11.88 2.91
N ILE A 4 -9.57 -11.15 2.02
CA ILE A 4 -9.29 -11.18 0.58
C ILE A 4 -7.87 -10.66 0.30
N ILE A 5 -7.50 -9.52 0.90
CA ILE A 5 -6.16 -8.94 0.74
C ILE A 5 -5.10 -9.87 1.31
N THR A 6 -5.36 -10.47 2.48
CA THR A 6 -4.45 -11.44 3.09
C THR A 6 -4.27 -12.68 2.20
N ILE A 7 -5.34 -13.23 1.63
CA ILE A 7 -5.26 -14.37 0.70
C ILE A 7 -4.44 -14.03 -0.54
N ILE A 8 -4.71 -12.89 -1.19
CA ILE A 8 -3.96 -12.44 -2.37
C ILE A 8 -2.47 -12.31 -2.04
N THR A 9 -2.16 -11.72 -0.88
CA THR A 9 -0.79 -11.54 -0.41
C THR A 9 -0.09 -12.88 -0.19
N ILE A 10 -0.76 -13.84 0.47
CA ILE A 10 -0.22 -15.19 0.69
C ILE A 10 0.00 -15.92 -0.63
N VAL A 11 -0.94 -15.83 -1.58
CA VAL A 11 -0.79 -16.46 -2.90
C VAL A 11 0.39 -15.85 -3.67
N ALA A 12 0.56 -14.53 -3.60
CA ALA A 12 1.66 -13.86 -4.28
C ALA A 12 3.03 -14.24 -3.67
N PHE A 13 3.14 -14.30 -2.34
CA PHE A 13 4.34 -14.83 -1.68
C PHE A 13 4.57 -16.30 -1.97
N GLY A 14 3.50 -17.11 -2.01
CA GLY A 14 3.56 -18.51 -2.39
C GLY A 14 4.08 -18.71 -3.82
N SER A 15 3.65 -17.87 -4.77
CA SER A 15 4.14 -17.85 -6.15
C SER A 15 5.64 -17.53 -6.22
N ILE A 16 6.08 -16.53 -5.46
CA ILE A 16 7.50 -16.16 -5.39
C ILE A 16 8.33 -17.29 -4.80
N ALA A 17 7.91 -17.82 -3.65
CA ALA A 17 8.58 -18.93 -2.98
C ALA A 17 8.64 -20.17 -3.88
N TYR A 18 7.53 -20.51 -4.53
CA TYR A 18 7.47 -21.62 -5.49
C TYR A 18 8.44 -21.41 -6.66
N GLY A 19 8.50 -20.21 -7.22
CA GLY A 19 9.46 -19.88 -8.28
C GLY A 19 10.93 -20.06 -7.86
N PHE A 20 11.27 -19.84 -6.59
CA PHE A 20 12.61 -20.12 -6.06
C PHE A 20 12.89 -21.61 -5.79
N THR A 21 11.86 -22.45 -5.69
CA THR A 21 12.01 -23.90 -5.50
C THR A 21 12.18 -24.68 -6.81
N LEU A 22 11.97 -24.02 -7.96
CA LEU A 22 12.12 -24.65 -9.28
C LEU A 22 13.60 -24.89 -9.64
N GLU A 23 13.85 -26.00 -10.33
CA GLU A 23 15.17 -26.36 -10.83
C GLU A 23 15.66 -25.40 -11.93
N GLU A 24 16.98 -25.30 -12.11
CA GLU A 24 17.63 -24.46 -13.13
C GLU A 24 17.20 -24.82 -14.57
N SER A 25 16.80 -26.08 -14.80
CA SER A 25 16.24 -26.53 -16.09
C SER A 25 14.95 -25.79 -16.47
N GLU A 26 14.21 -25.26 -15.49
CA GLU A 26 12.94 -24.55 -15.66
C GLU A 26 13.07 -23.04 -15.38
N THR A 27 14.23 -22.45 -15.69
CA THR A 27 14.54 -21.03 -15.45
C THR A 27 13.44 -20.07 -15.96
N GLN A 28 12.86 -20.35 -17.13
CA GLN A 28 11.80 -19.50 -17.69
C GLN A 28 10.51 -19.55 -16.86
N LEU A 29 10.14 -20.73 -16.36
CA LEU A 29 8.96 -20.90 -15.52
C LEU A 29 9.19 -20.25 -14.15
N SER A 30 10.37 -20.48 -13.55
CA SER A 30 10.80 -19.85 -12.29
C SER A 30 10.66 -18.32 -12.33
N HIS A 31 11.27 -17.67 -13.33
CA HIS A 31 11.18 -16.21 -13.47
C HIS A 31 9.75 -15.73 -13.70
N LYS A 32 8.91 -16.49 -14.39
CA LYS A 32 7.50 -16.16 -14.59
C LYS A 32 6.73 -16.16 -13.27
N TYR A 33 6.95 -17.15 -12.39
CA TYR A 33 6.31 -17.21 -11.08
C TYR A 33 6.80 -16.11 -10.13
N ILE A 34 8.09 -15.83 -10.11
CA ILE A 34 8.68 -14.75 -9.31
C ILE A 34 8.17 -13.39 -9.80
N GLY A 35 8.23 -13.14 -11.11
CA GLY A 35 7.77 -11.90 -11.72
C GLY A 35 6.29 -11.67 -11.54
N ALA A 36 5.45 -12.69 -11.79
CA ALA A 36 4.01 -12.61 -11.61
C ALA A 36 3.63 -12.39 -10.14
N GLY A 37 4.26 -13.11 -9.20
CA GLY A 37 4.04 -12.91 -7.77
C GLY A 37 4.45 -11.51 -7.31
N THR A 38 5.58 -11.01 -7.78
CA THR A 38 6.04 -9.64 -7.47
C THR A 38 5.08 -8.60 -8.05
N ALA A 39 4.66 -8.74 -9.31
CA ALA A 39 3.69 -7.85 -9.93
C ALA A 39 2.35 -7.87 -9.19
N ALA A 40 1.87 -9.05 -8.77
CA ALA A 40 0.65 -9.17 -7.97
C ALA A 40 0.75 -8.47 -6.61
N LEU A 41 1.90 -8.53 -5.94
CA LEU A 41 2.11 -7.80 -4.69
C LEU A 41 1.99 -6.28 -4.89
N PHE A 42 2.71 -5.73 -5.87
CA PHE A 42 2.78 -4.28 -6.04
C PHE A 42 1.58 -3.67 -6.76
N LEU A 43 1.02 -4.36 -7.75
CA LEU A 43 -0.07 -3.82 -8.57
C LEU A 43 -1.46 -4.21 -8.04
N VAL A 44 -1.56 -5.23 -7.19
CA VAL A 44 -2.86 -5.71 -6.68
C VAL A 44 -2.92 -5.63 -5.16
N ALA A 45 -2.01 -6.32 -4.44
CA ALA A 45 -2.09 -6.38 -2.98
C ALA A 45 -1.89 -5.00 -2.32
N MET A 46 -0.88 -4.24 -2.77
CA MET A 46 -0.57 -2.90 -2.25
C MET A 46 -1.72 -1.89 -2.46
N PRO A 47 -2.25 -1.69 -3.67
CA PRO A 47 -3.35 -0.75 -3.89
C PRO A 47 -4.60 -1.14 -3.10
N LEU A 48 -4.95 -2.43 -3.04
CA LEU A 48 -6.09 -2.90 -2.25
C LEU A 48 -5.88 -2.68 -0.75
N PHE A 49 -4.67 -2.90 -0.25
CA PHE A 49 -4.31 -2.64 1.14
C PHE A 49 -4.46 -1.15 1.48
N LEU A 50 -3.86 -0.27 0.67
CA LEU A 50 -3.95 1.18 0.85
C LEU A 50 -5.40 1.66 0.76
N TYR A 51 -6.19 1.15 -0.18
CA TYR A 51 -7.61 1.51 -0.29
C TYR A 51 -8.40 1.12 0.97
N LYS A 52 -8.18 -0.10 1.49
CA LYS A 52 -8.81 -0.52 2.74
C LYS A 52 -8.39 0.36 3.92
N GLU A 53 -7.10 0.65 4.04
CA GLU A 53 -6.53 1.29 5.25
C GLU A 53 -6.66 2.83 5.24
N SER A 54 -6.84 3.42 4.06
CA SER A 54 -7.20 4.83 3.90
C SER A 54 -8.69 5.10 4.09
N LYS A 55 -9.55 4.05 4.10
CA LYS A 55 -11.00 4.21 4.26
C LYS A 55 -11.33 4.80 5.64
N GLY A 56 -11.66 6.09 5.66
CA GLY A 56 -12.03 6.85 6.86
C GLY A 56 -10.98 7.85 7.32
N LYS A 57 -9.79 7.90 6.70
CA LYS A 57 -8.77 8.91 6.98
C LYS A 57 -8.90 10.06 5.99
N LYS A 58 -9.18 11.27 6.48
CA LYS A 58 -9.13 12.47 5.64
C LYS A 58 -7.68 12.85 5.43
N MET A 59 -7.21 12.86 4.17
CA MET A 59 -5.84 13.27 3.82
C MET A 59 -5.47 14.62 4.46
N ASN A 60 -6.42 15.56 4.44
CA ASN A 60 -6.25 16.91 4.96
C ASN A 60 -5.90 16.96 6.45
N ASP A 61 -6.34 15.98 7.25
CA ASP A 61 -6.05 15.97 8.70
C ASP A 61 -4.58 15.60 8.98
N TYR A 62 -3.87 15.03 7.99
CA TYR A 62 -2.47 14.63 8.10
C TYR A 62 -1.51 15.55 7.33
N MET A 63 -2.04 16.49 6.55
CA MET A 63 -1.23 17.48 5.83
C MET A 63 -0.71 18.54 6.80
N LEU A 64 0.58 18.90 6.67
CA LEU A 64 1.19 20.03 7.39
C LEU A 64 0.76 21.38 6.80
N THR A 65 -0.55 21.62 6.75
CA THR A 65 -1.11 22.92 6.37
C THR A 65 -0.84 23.94 7.47
N GLU A 66 -0.81 25.24 7.13
CA GLU A 66 -0.61 26.31 8.13
C GLU A 66 -1.64 26.21 9.28
N GLU A 67 -2.88 25.81 8.96
CA GLU A 67 -3.94 25.59 9.95
C GLU A 67 -3.60 24.42 10.90
N ASN A 68 -3.22 23.25 10.36
CA ASN A 68 -2.92 22.07 11.17
C ASN A 68 -1.64 22.26 12.00
N VAL A 69 -0.61 22.89 11.44
CA VAL A 69 0.62 23.22 12.18
C VAL A 69 0.33 24.17 13.34
N ARG A 70 -0.55 25.17 13.14
CA ARG A 70 -0.99 26.05 14.23
C ARG A 70 -1.75 25.31 15.31
N LYS A 71 -2.67 24.41 14.94
CA LYS A 71 -3.37 23.52 15.89
C LYS A 71 -2.38 22.68 16.70
N MET A 72 -1.37 22.10 16.07
CA MET A 72 -0.31 21.34 16.76
C MET A 72 0.53 22.20 17.70
N GLN A 73 0.73 23.47 17.38
CA GLN A 73 1.44 24.44 18.22
C GLN A 73 0.56 25.05 19.33
N GLY A 74 -0.70 24.61 19.48
CA GLY A 74 -1.65 25.19 20.45
C GLY A 74 -2.04 26.63 20.15
N LYS A 75 -1.79 27.11 18.93
CA LYS A 75 -2.12 28.47 18.50
C LYS A 75 -3.54 28.50 17.93
N PRO A 76 -4.32 29.56 18.19
CA PRO A 76 -5.63 29.71 17.58
C PRO A 76 -5.52 29.74 16.04
N PRO A 77 -6.55 29.26 15.32
CA PRO A 77 -6.59 29.36 13.87
C PRO A 77 -6.40 30.82 13.45
N LYS A 78 -5.65 31.04 12.37
CA LYS A 78 -5.42 32.38 11.84
C LYS A 78 -6.79 32.95 11.45
N LYS A 79 -7.17 34.10 12.01
CA LYS A 79 -8.27 34.87 11.44
C LYS A 79 -7.83 35.25 10.04
N THR A 80 -8.51 34.73 9.03
CA THR A 80 -8.30 35.17 7.65
C THR A 80 -8.77 36.62 7.59
N GLU A 81 -7.82 37.56 7.61
CA GLU A 81 -8.08 38.94 7.18
C GLU A 81 -8.18 38.91 5.66
N ASN A 82 -9.29 38.42 5.13
CA ASN A 82 -9.74 38.70 3.78
C ASN A 82 -11.27 38.68 3.77
N GLN A 83 -11.78 39.67 3.05
CA GLN A 83 -13.14 40.18 2.90
C GLN A 83 -14.18 39.12 2.48
#